data_AF-A0A2D4LPS1-F1
#
_entry.id   AF-A0A2D4LPS1-F1
#
_cell.length_a   1.000
_cell.length_b   1.000
_cell.length_c   1.000
_cell.angle_alpha   90.00
_cell.angle_beta   90.00
_cell.angle_gamma   90.00
#
_symmetry.space_group_name_H-M   'P 1'
#
loop_
_entity.id
_entity.type
_entity.pdbx_description
1 polymer ?
#
loop_
_entity_poly.entity_id
_entity_poly.type
_entity_poly.pdbx_seq_one_letter_code
_entity_poly.pdbx_strand_id
1 'polypeptide(L)'
;LFLTLAMCLFLPLSTQVKGPKIGVIGLSKGAEVALAMGTFLEEIAAAVCINGATSMNGASLHFHDINIPAVPYLTEAILINEIGLMSSFNVMGDPLDSVHEVSAIPVEKAQGHILLVAGEADQSLNSKKFAEMALGRAKKFGRTNCSLLH
;
A
#
# COMPACT_ATOMS: atom_id res chain seq x y z
N LEU A 1 -5.68 -5.07 -10.71
CA LEU A 1 -5.92 -6.10 -9.67
C LEU A 1 -5.99 -7.51 -10.26
N PHE A 2 -6.91 -7.80 -11.20
CA PHE A 2 -7.09 -9.15 -11.77
C PHE A 2 -5.82 -9.80 -12.34
N LEU A 3 -5.03 -9.07 -13.15
CA LEU A 3 -3.76 -9.60 -13.68
C LEU A 3 -2.72 -9.90 -12.59
N THR A 4 -2.58 -9.01 -11.61
CA THR A 4 -1.63 -9.16 -10.50
C THR A 4 -1.99 -10.31 -9.57
N LEU A 5 -3.29 -10.49 -9.28
CA LEU A 5 -3.82 -11.62 -8.50
C LEU A 5 -3.65 -12.95 -9.23
N ALA A 6 -3.96 -13.00 -10.53
CA ALA A 6 -3.76 -14.20 -11.34
C ALA A 6 -2.29 -14.63 -11.33
N MET A 7 -1.35 -13.70 -11.51
CA MET A 7 0.07 -14.02 -11.41
C MET A 7 0.44 -14.59 -10.04
N CYS A 8 -0.11 -14.06 -8.94
CA CYS A 8 0.25 -14.55 -7.61
C CYS A 8 -0.28 -15.95 -7.30
N LEU A 9 -1.40 -16.36 -7.91
CA LEU A 9 -1.93 -17.71 -7.80
C LEU A 9 -1.22 -18.70 -8.74
N PHE A 10 -0.80 -18.26 -9.92
CA PHE A 10 -0.18 -19.13 -10.93
C PHE A 10 1.34 -19.28 -10.78
N LEU A 11 2.05 -18.26 -10.30
CA LEU A 11 3.50 -18.32 -10.13
C LEU A 11 3.96 -19.45 -9.18
N PRO A 12 3.32 -19.70 -8.02
CA PRO A 12 3.67 -20.83 -7.16
C PRO A 12 3.49 -22.20 -7.82
N LEU A 13 2.63 -22.30 -8.84
CA LEU A 13 2.39 -23.55 -9.58
C LEU A 13 3.44 -23.81 -10.66
N SER A 14 4.29 -22.82 -10.97
CA SER A 14 5.37 -22.97 -11.94
C SER A 14 6.53 -23.77 -11.33
N THR A 15 7.03 -24.76 -12.07
CA THR A 15 8.24 -25.52 -11.70
C THR A 15 9.52 -24.67 -11.67
N GLN A 16 9.46 -23.45 -12.22
CA GLN A 16 10.58 -22.51 -12.26
C GLN A 16 10.60 -21.54 -11.06
N VAL A 17 9.55 -21.54 -10.23
CA VAL A 17 9.48 -20.70 -9.03
C VAL A 17 9.78 -21.54 -7.81
N LYS A 18 10.68 -21.04 -6.95
CA LYS A 18 11.10 -21.76 -5.76
C LYS A 18 10.13 -21.51 -4.61
N GLY A 19 9.55 -22.59 -4.09
CA GLY A 19 8.76 -22.59 -2.86
C GLY A 19 7.27 -22.28 -3.07
N PRO A 20 6.45 -22.52 -2.04
CA PRO A 20 4.99 -22.42 -2.14
C PRO A 20 4.46 -20.98 -2.03
N LYS A 21 5.32 -20.02 -1.65
CA LYS A 21 4.97 -18.62 -1.43
C LYS A 21 5.88 -17.70 -2.24
N ILE A 22 5.37 -16.52 -2.59
CA ILE A 22 6.08 -15.53 -3.40
C ILE A 22 6.25 -14.20 -2.68
N GLY A 23 7.17 -13.40 -3.18
CA GLY A 23 7.28 -11.98 -2.83
C GLY A 23 6.49 -11.12 -3.81
N VAL A 24 5.91 -10.02 -3.31
CA VAL A 24 5.31 -8.97 -4.15
C VAL A 24 6.01 -7.65 -3.89
N ILE A 25 6.19 -6.88 -4.95
CA ILE A 25 6.76 -5.53 -4.90
C ILE A 25 5.84 -4.58 -5.65
N GLY A 26 5.56 -3.44 -5.03
CA GLY A 26 4.70 -2.42 -5.59
C GLY A 26 5.30 -1.02 -5.40
N LEU A 27 5.06 -0.15 -6.39
CA LEU A 27 5.43 1.26 -6.37
C LEU A 27 4.15 2.11 -6.48
N SER A 28 4.05 3.20 -5.72
CA SER A 28 2.93 4.15 -5.82
C SER A 28 1.59 3.44 -5.61
N LYS A 29 0.62 3.54 -6.53
CA LYS A 29 -0.64 2.79 -6.45
C LYS A 29 -0.44 1.27 -6.39
N GLY A 30 0.64 0.77 -7.02
CA GLY A 30 1.02 -0.64 -6.92
C GLY A 30 1.42 -1.06 -5.51
N ALA A 31 1.94 -0.15 -4.69
CA ALA A 31 2.26 -0.42 -3.29
C ALA A 31 1.01 -0.61 -2.42
N GLU A 32 -0.09 0.11 -2.67
CA GLU A 32 -1.38 -0.18 -2.02
C GLU A 32 -1.84 -1.61 -2.34
N VAL A 33 -1.73 -2.02 -3.60
CA VAL A 33 -2.08 -3.37 -4.04
C VAL A 33 -1.15 -4.41 -3.41
N ALA A 34 0.16 -4.18 -3.41
CA ALA A 34 1.12 -5.09 -2.80
C ALA A 34 0.90 -5.24 -1.28
N LEU A 35 0.58 -4.14 -0.59
CA LEU A 35 0.26 -4.17 0.84
C LEU A 35 -1.04 -4.94 1.11
N ALA A 36 -2.09 -4.71 0.31
CA ALA A 36 -3.34 -5.47 0.43
C ALA A 36 -3.12 -6.97 0.19
N MET A 37 -2.32 -7.32 -0.82
CA MET A 37 -1.97 -8.71 -1.12
C MET A 37 -1.17 -9.34 0.03
N GLY A 38 -0.13 -8.67 0.54
CA GLY A 38 0.64 -9.14 1.69
C GLY A 38 -0.17 -9.21 2.99
N THR A 39 -1.28 -8.48 3.06
CA THR A 39 -2.19 -8.50 4.21
C THR A 39 -3.20 -9.64 4.15
N PHE A 40 -3.73 -9.96 2.97
CA PHE A 40 -4.90 -10.83 2.83
C PHE A 40 -4.65 -12.18 2.14
N LEU A 41 -3.54 -12.34 1.42
CA LEU A 41 -3.24 -13.57 0.68
C LEU A 41 -2.19 -14.39 1.44
N GLU A 42 -2.49 -15.67 1.67
CA GLU A 42 -1.60 -16.58 2.40
C GLU A 42 -0.36 -16.97 1.58
N GLU A 43 -0.46 -16.86 0.26
CA GLU A 43 0.58 -17.15 -0.74
C GLU A 43 1.70 -16.12 -0.74
N ILE A 44 1.53 -14.98 -0.03
CA ILE A 44 2.52 -13.92 0.02
C ILE A 44 3.43 -14.11 1.24
N ALA A 45 4.70 -14.41 0.97
CA ALA A 45 5.73 -14.50 2.01
C ALA A 45 6.22 -13.12 2.44
N ALA A 46 6.31 -12.18 1.51
CA ALA A 46 6.73 -10.81 1.78
C ALA A 46 6.15 -9.81 0.78
N ALA A 47 5.86 -8.60 1.24
CA ALA A 47 5.46 -7.47 0.41
C ALA A 47 6.41 -6.27 0.61
N VAL A 48 6.90 -5.71 -0.49
CA VAL A 48 7.69 -4.48 -0.51
C VAL A 48 6.84 -3.37 -1.13
N CYS A 49 6.62 -2.31 -0.37
CA CYS A 49 5.73 -1.21 -0.74
C CYS A 49 6.55 0.08 -0.84
N ILE A 50 6.80 0.56 -2.06
CA ILE A 50 7.66 1.72 -2.35
C ILE A 50 6.78 2.94 -2.66
N ASN A 51 6.97 4.03 -1.92
CA ASN A 51 6.32 5.33 -2.14
C ASN A 51 4.80 5.21 -2.36
N GLY A 52 4.14 4.33 -1.60
CA GLY A 52 2.71 4.11 -1.70
C GLY A 52 1.95 4.66 -0.52
N ALA A 53 0.68 4.98 -0.73
CA ALA A 53 -0.24 5.11 0.38
C ALA A 53 -0.45 3.74 1.05
N THR A 54 -0.80 3.76 2.33
CA THR A 54 -1.09 2.56 3.13
C THR A 54 -2.58 2.42 3.45
N SER A 55 -3.40 3.22 2.75
CA SER A 55 -4.86 3.17 2.69
C SER A 55 -5.29 3.10 1.23
N MET A 56 -6.49 2.59 0.97
CA MET A 56 -7.07 2.59 -0.37
C MET A 56 -7.45 4.03 -0.76
N ASN A 57 -6.92 4.51 -1.89
CA ASN A 57 -7.23 5.85 -2.41
C ASN A 57 -7.76 5.79 -3.85
N GLY A 58 -8.77 6.61 -4.18
CA GLY A 58 -9.41 6.70 -5.51
C GLY A 58 -10.23 5.48 -5.96
N ALA A 59 -9.85 4.25 -5.58
CA ALA A 59 -10.56 3.03 -5.94
C ALA A 59 -10.61 2.04 -4.76
N SER A 60 -11.83 1.61 -4.41
CA SER A 60 -12.07 0.67 -3.31
C SER A 60 -11.46 -0.70 -3.57
N LEU A 61 -11.10 -1.41 -2.51
CA LEU A 61 -10.68 -2.80 -2.58
C LEU A 61 -11.89 -3.71 -2.33
N HIS A 62 -12.18 -4.56 -3.30
CA HIS A 62 -13.15 -5.65 -3.17
C HIS A 62 -12.46 -6.98 -3.44
N PHE A 63 -12.43 -7.86 -2.44
CA PHE A 63 -11.86 -9.20 -2.56
C PHE A 63 -12.57 -10.18 -1.62
N HIS A 64 -13.32 -11.14 -2.18
CA HIS A 64 -14.19 -12.03 -1.39
C HIS A 64 -15.09 -11.20 -0.45
N ASP A 65 -15.08 -11.50 0.85
CA ASP A 65 -15.84 -10.78 1.88
C ASP A 65 -15.13 -9.51 2.40
N ILE A 66 -13.97 -9.17 1.84
CA ILE A 66 -13.20 -8.00 2.21
C ILE A 66 -13.64 -6.82 1.35
N ASN A 67 -14.09 -5.76 2.02
CA ASN A 67 -14.40 -4.48 1.42
C ASN A 67 -13.68 -3.37 2.18
N ILE A 68 -12.77 -2.67 1.51
CA ILE A 68 -12.14 -1.45 2.05
C ILE A 68 -12.54 -0.29 1.14
N PRO A 69 -13.30 0.69 1.64
CA PRO A 69 -13.63 1.86 0.85
C PRO A 69 -12.37 2.65 0.52
N ALA A 70 -12.41 3.39 -0.58
CA ALA A 70 -11.33 4.33 -0.90
C ALA A 70 -11.62 5.72 -0.38
N VAL A 71 -10.55 6.40 0.06
CA VAL A 71 -10.56 7.86 0.21
C VAL A 71 -10.60 8.49 -1.20
N PRO A 72 -11.58 9.35 -1.51
CA PRO A 72 -11.62 10.06 -2.78
C PRO A 72 -10.41 10.98 -2.97
N TYR A 73 -9.97 11.14 -4.20
CA TYR A 73 -8.95 12.13 -4.53
C TYR A 73 -9.53 13.54 -4.47
N LEU A 74 -8.87 14.42 -3.72
CA LEU A 74 -9.16 15.86 -3.65
C LEU A 74 -8.55 16.54 -4.87
N THR A 75 -9.24 16.50 -6.01
CA THR A 75 -8.76 17.08 -7.27
C THR A 75 -8.54 18.59 -7.18
N GLU A 76 -9.25 19.27 -6.29
CA GLU A 76 -9.08 20.68 -5.94
C GLU A 76 -7.74 20.98 -5.24
N ALA A 77 -7.07 19.96 -4.70
CA ALA A 77 -5.75 20.07 -4.07
C ALA A 77 -4.59 19.94 -5.07
N ILE A 78 -4.89 19.78 -6.37
CA ILE A 78 -3.89 19.86 -7.43
C ILE A 78 -3.38 21.30 -7.53
N LEU A 79 -2.07 21.47 -7.46
CA LEU A 79 -1.42 22.78 -7.59
C LEU A 79 -0.68 22.85 -8.92
N ILE A 80 -0.83 23.96 -9.64
CA ILE A 80 -0.03 24.28 -10.82
C ILE A 80 0.74 25.56 -10.52
N ASN A 81 2.07 25.49 -10.57
CA ASN A 81 2.90 26.66 -10.28
C ASN A 81 3.03 27.59 -11.50
N GLU A 82 3.74 28.71 -11.34
CA GLU A 82 3.90 29.75 -12.38
C GLU A 82 4.55 29.24 -13.67
N ILE A 83 5.33 28.15 -13.62
CA ILE A 83 5.97 27.53 -14.79
C ILE A 83 5.13 26.39 -15.40
N GLY A 84 3.91 26.17 -14.91
CA GLY A 84 3.00 25.13 -15.40
C GLY A 84 3.27 23.72 -14.85
N LEU A 85 4.13 23.57 -13.83
CA LEU A 85 4.37 22.27 -13.19
C LEU A 85 3.20 21.91 -12.27
N MET A 86 2.59 20.75 -12.54
CA MET A 86 1.52 20.17 -11.74
C MET A 86 2.08 19.37 -10.56
N SER A 87 1.54 19.61 -9.36
CA SER A 87 1.78 18.84 -8.15
C SER A 87 0.48 18.18 -7.68
N SER A 88 0.56 16.89 -7.38
CA SER A 88 -0.53 16.07 -6.84
C SER A 88 -0.32 15.71 -5.36
N PHE A 89 0.68 16.29 -4.71
CA PHE A 89 1.14 15.90 -3.37
C PHE A 89 0.02 15.86 -2.31
N ASN A 90 -0.92 16.81 -2.40
CA ASN A 90 -2.03 16.96 -1.45
C ASN A 90 -3.33 16.27 -1.87
N VAL A 91 -3.35 15.60 -3.04
CA VAL A 91 -4.57 15.01 -3.61
C VAL A 91 -5.12 13.87 -2.74
N MET A 92 -4.26 13.19 -1.97
CA MET A 92 -4.67 12.12 -1.05
C MET A 92 -5.02 12.63 0.36
N GLY A 93 -5.05 13.94 0.61
CA GLY A 93 -5.34 14.49 1.93
C GLY A 93 -4.26 14.22 2.99
N ASP A 94 -4.58 14.49 4.26
CA ASP A 94 -3.70 14.17 5.38
C ASP A 94 -3.91 12.70 5.83
N PRO A 95 -2.87 11.85 5.81
CA PRO A 95 -2.95 10.47 6.33
C PRO A 95 -3.45 10.32 7.77
N LEU A 96 -3.43 11.39 8.58
CA LEU A 96 -3.95 11.41 9.96
C LEU A 96 -5.45 11.68 10.05
N ASP A 97 -6.09 12.12 8.96
CA ASP A 97 -7.52 12.35 8.97
C ASP A 97 -8.30 11.04 9.17
N SER A 98 -9.37 11.10 9.96
CA SER A 98 -10.21 9.94 10.29
C SER A 98 -10.78 9.21 9.06
N VAL A 99 -10.89 9.89 7.92
CA VAL A 99 -11.30 9.28 6.65
C VAL A 99 -10.35 8.17 6.17
N HIS A 100 -9.07 8.26 6.54
CA HIS A 100 -8.07 7.24 6.23
C HIS A 100 -8.14 6.04 7.17
N GLU A 101 -8.79 6.14 8.35
CA GLU A 101 -8.87 5.02 9.30
C GLU A 101 -9.71 3.87 8.74
N VAL A 102 -10.85 4.19 8.12
CA VAL A 102 -11.76 3.20 7.51
C VAL A 102 -11.16 2.62 6.22
N SER A 103 -10.36 3.41 5.52
CA SER A 103 -9.72 3.02 4.25
C SER A 103 -8.33 2.39 4.46
N ALA A 104 -7.84 2.31 5.70
CA ALA A 104 -6.51 1.79 6.01
C ALA A 104 -6.43 0.29 5.73
N ILE A 105 -5.35 -0.13 5.07
CA ILE A 105 -5.06 -1.56 4.92
C ILE A 105 -4.58 -2.07 6.28
N PRO A 106 -5.22 -3.11 6.86
CA PRO A 106 -4.94 -3.57 8.21
C PRO A 106 -3.67 -4.41 8.26
N VAL A 107 -2.51 -3.76 8.12
CA VAL A 107 -1.18 -4.37 8.06
C VAL A 107 -0.90 -5.31 9.23
N GLU A 108 -1.57 -5.12 10.37
CA GLU A 108 -1.49 -6.02 11.52
C GLU A 108 -1.97 -7.46 11.22
N LYS A 109 -2.81 -7.64 10.20
CA LYS A 109 -3.31 -8.95 9.76
C LYS A 109 -2.33 -9.69 8.84
N ALA A 110 -1.32 -9.02 8.30
CA ALA A 110 -0.33 -9.63 7.43
C ALA A 110 0.42 -10.76 8.15
N GLN A 111 0.47 -11.93 7.52
CA GLN A 111 1.23 -13.10 8.04
C GLN A 111 2.68 -13.08 7.55
N GLY A 112 2.92 -12.59 6.34
CA GLY A 112 4.25 -12.42 5.75
C GLY A 112 4.98 -11.16 6.24
N HIS A 113 6.19 -10.93 5.72
CA HIS A 113 6.95 -9.72 6.03
C HIS A 113 6.48 -8.52 5.20
N ILE A 114 6.40 -7.35 5.81
CA ILE A 114 6.06 -6.09 5.15
C ILE A 114 7.25 -5.15 5.27
N LEU A 115 7.80 -4.72 4.13
CA LEU A 115 8.79 -3.65 4.06
C LEU A 115 8.14 -2.43 3.40
N LEU A 116 8.04 -1.35 4.15
CA LEU A 116 7.63 -0.04 3.67
C LEU A 116 8.88 0.75 3.28
N VAL A 117 8.90 1.32 2.08
CA VAL A 117 10.00 2.17 1.59
C VAL A 117 9.41 3.51 1.21
N ALA A 118 9.91 4.60 1.79
CA ALA A 118 9.41 5.95 1.55
C ALA A 118 10.56 6.91 1.27
N GLY A 119 10.55 7.55 0.10
CA GLY A 119 11.49 8.63 -0.19
C GLY A 119 11.12 9.90 0.58
N GLU A 120 12.05 10.46 1.35
CA GLU A 120 11.78 11.65 2.15
C GLU A 120 11.42 12.89 1.32
N ALA A 121 11.86 12.93 0.06
CA ALA A 121 11.59 14.00 -0.89
C ALA A 121 10.51 13.65 -1.93
N ASP A 122 9.69 12.61 -1.68
CA ASP A 122 8.59 12.24 -2.59
C ASP A 122 7.62 13.42 -2.77
N GLN A 123 7.46 13.86 -4.03
CA GLN A 123 6.55 14.95 -4.41
C GLN A 123 5.22 14.43 -4.98
N SER A 124 5.03 13.12 -5.06
CA SER A 124 3.81 12.50 -5.57
C SER A 124 2.74 12.42 -4.48
N LEU A 125 3.15 12.05 -3.27
CA LEU A 125 2.34 11.99 -2.05
C LEU A 125 3.25 12.04 -0.82
N ASN A 126 2.67 12.23 0.37
CA ASN A 126 3.41 12.13 1.64
C ASN A 126 3.63 10.66 2.03
N SER A 127 4.44 9.93 1.24
CA SER A 127 4.67 8.50 1.42
C SER A 127 5.31 8.15 2.78
N LYS A 128 6.18 9.02 3.31
CA LYS A 128 6.76 8.86 4.66
C LYS A 128 5.67 8.78 5.74
N LYS A 129 4.74 9.73 5.74
CA LYS A 129 3.67 9.79 6.75
C LYS A 129 2.71 8.60 6.64
N PHE A 130 2.35 8.18 5.43
CA PHE A 130 1.57 6.95 5.23
C PHE A 130 2.31 5.71 5.76
N ALA A 131 3.61 5.61 5.50
CA ALA A 131 4.41 4.47 5.96
C ALA A 131 4.57 4.44 7.49
N GLU A 132 4.80 5.60 8.12
CA GLU A 132 4.85 5.74 9.58
C GLU A 132 3.54 5.34 10.24
N MET A 133 2.39 5.71 9.65
CA MET A 133 1.06 5.33 10.13
C MET A 133 0.86 3.81 10.10
N ALA A 134 1.22 3.15 9.00
CA ALA A 134 1.13 1.69 8.90
C ALA A 134 2.07 0.99 9.89
N LEU A 135 3.32 1.46 10.01
CA LEU A 135 4.26 0.91 10.99
C LEU A 135 3.77 1.11 12.42
N GLY A 136 3.23 2.29 12.74
CA GLY A 136 2.65 2.60 14.04
C GLY A 136 1.49 1.67 14.37
N ARG A 137 0.61 1.42 13.40
CA ARG A 137 -0.48 0.44 13.52
C ARG A 137 0.06 -0.97 13.77
N ALA A 138 1.01 -1.45 12.99
CA ALA A 138 1.63 -2.76 13.19
C ALA A 138 2.20 -2.92 14.61
N LYS A 139 2.96 -1.91 15.08
CA LYS A 139 3.54 -1.88 16.43
C LYS A 139 2.48 -1.87 17.52
N LYS A 140 1.40 -1.09 17.35
CA LYS A 140 0.27 -1.04 18.30
C LYS A 140 -0.37 -2.41 18.51
N PHE A 141 -0.39 -3.26 17.47
CA PHE A 141 -0.88 -4.64 17.53
C PHE A 141 0.23 -5.68 17.83
N GLY A 142 1.42 -5.25 18.25
CA GLY A 142 2.52 -6.13 18.66
C GLY A 142 3.21 -6.88 17.52
N ARG A 143 3.07 -6.39 16.27
CA ARG A 143 3.65 -7.04 15.09
C ARG A 143 5.10 -6.59 14.88
N THR A 144 5.97 -7.56 14.64
CA THR A 144 7.42 -7.36 14.39
C THR A 144 7.83 -7.65 12.95
N ASN A 145 6.90 -8.12 12.12
CA ASN A 145 7.09 -8.44 10.71
C ASN A 145 6.88 -7.24 9.78
N CYS A 146 6.80 -6.01 10.30
CA CYS A 146 6.67 -4.78 9.52
C CYS A 146 7.83 -3.83 9.84
N SER A 147 8.51 -3.32 8.80
CA SER A 147 9.61 -2.37 8.91
C SER A 147 9.48 -1.23 7.91
N LEU A 148 10.18 -0.12 8.18
CA LEU A 148 10.21 1.08 7.36
C LEU A 148 11.67 1.44 7.02
N LEU A 149 11.92 1.72 5.75
CA LEU A 149 13.13 2.31 5.20
C LEU A 149 12.79 3.68 4.60
N HIS A 150 13.54 4.72 4.95
CA HIS A 150 13.46 6.04 4.33
C HIS A 150 14.85 6.66 4.17
#